data_AF-A0AAU5K4E0-F1
#
_entry.id   AF-A0AAU5K4E0-F1
#
_cell.length_a   1.000
_cell.length_b   1.000
_cell.length_c   1.000
_cell.angle_alpha   90.00
_cell.angle_beta   90.00
_cell.angle_gamma   90.00
#
_symmetry.space_group_name_H-M   'P 1'
#
loop_
_entity.id
_entity.type
_entity.pdbx_description
1 polymer ?
#
loop_
_entity_poly.entity_id
_entity_poly.type
_entity_poly.pdbx_seq_one_letter_code
_entity_poly.pdbx_strand_id
1 'polypeptide(L)'
;MTATVLTAETLIRRYAADIGYVTQQTPATDLAALISQLDTAAPRYEAAGINGHEDLETASSHLDEALNSTDETSRDVFLSRAHELLRPLVWDMTQEYRTAAGD
;
A
#
# COMPACT_ATOMS: atom_id res chain seq x y z
N MET A 1 6.35 -12.43 23.76
CA MET A 1 5.62 -11.57 22.81
C MET A 1 5.96 -12.09 21.43
N THR A 2 5.02 -12.72 20.73
CA THR A 2 5.23 -13.12 19.34
C THR A 2 5.33 -11.84 18.52
N ALA A 3 6.52 -11.54 17.99
CA ALA A 3 6.65 -10.52 16.98
C ALA A 3 5.77 -10.94 15.81
N THR A 4 4.79 -10.13 15.45
CA THR A 4 3.98 -10.39 14.25
C THR A 4 4.94 -10.34 13.08
N VAL A 5 5.24 -11.49 12.48
CA VAL A 5 6.06 -11.56 11.27
C VAL A 5 5.30 -10.81 10.19
N LEU A 6 5.92 -9.77 9.66
CA LEU A 6 5.33 -8.98 8.60
C LEU A 6 5.46 -9.75 7.29
N THR A 7 4.33 -10.15 6.72
CA THR A 7 4.26 -10.92 5.47
C THR A 7 3.51 -10.14 4.40
N ALA A 8 3.69 -10.51 3.12
CA ALA A 8 2.88 -9.98 2.03
C ALA A 8 1.37 -10.08 2.34
N GLU A 9 0.93 -11.22 2.89
CA GLU A 9 -0.46 -11.42 3.30
C GLU A 9 -0.90 -10.43 4.39
N THR A 10 -0.03 -10.11 5.35
CA THR A 10 -0.31 -9.11 6.39
C THR A 10 -0.51 -7.73 5.78
N LEU A 11 0.30 -7.34 4.80
CA LEU A 11 0.16 -6.06 4.10
C LEU A 11 -1.12 -6.00 3.28
N ILE A 12 -1.43 -7.07 2.53
CA ILE A 12 -2.66 -7.18 1.73
C ILE A 12 -3.88 -7.02 2.63
N ARG A 13 -3.99 -7.81 3.71
CA ARG A 13 -5.13 -7.71 4.64
C ARG A 13 -5.29 -6.32 5.25
N ARG A 14 -4.19 -5.58 5.39
CA ARG A 14 -4.19 -4.26 6.04
C ARG A 14 -4.52 -3.11 5.11
N TYR A 15 -4.08 -3.16 3.86
CA TYR A 15 -4.13 -2.01 2.96
C TYR A 15 -5.06 -2.21 1.75
N ALA A 16 -5.33 -3.46 1.34
CA ALA A 16 -6.04 -3.72 0.08
C ALA A 16 -7.46 -3.14 0.02
N ALA A 17 -8.17 -3.07 1.16
CA ALA A 17 -9.53 -2.54 1.19
C ALA A 17 -9.55 -1.01 0.97
N ASP A 18 -8.68 -0.29 1.66
CA ASP A 18 -8.58 1.16 1.57
C ASP A 18 -8.04 1.60 0.20
N ILE A 19 -6.98 0.95 -0.27
CA ILE A 19 -6.43 1.20 -1.60
C ILE A 19 -7.45 0.81 -2.68
N GLY A 20 -8.14 -0.33 -2.55
CA GLY A 20 -9.17 -0.76 -3.50
C GLY A 20 -10.33 0.24 -3.63
N TYR A 21 -10.72 0.88 -2.52
CA TYR A 21 -11.71 1.97 -2.56
C TYR A 21 -11.23 3.14 -3.41
N VAL A 22 -10.00 3.63 -3.19
CA VAL A 22 -9.44 4.76 -3.95
C VAL A 22 -9.24 4.39 -5.43
N THR A 23 -8.80 3.17 -5.73
CA THR A 23 -8.66 2.69 -7.11
C THR A 23 -9.97 2.27 -7.76
N GLN A 24 -11.09 2.28 -7.03
CA GLN A 24 -12.41 1.83 -7.51
C GLN A 24 -12.32 0.41 -8.10
N GLN A 25 -11.51 -0.44 -7.47
CA GLN A 25 -11.29 -1.84 -7.83
C GLN A 25 -11.61 -2.75 -6.65
N THR A 26 -11.79 -4.04 -6.92
CA THR A 26 -11.86 -5.04 -5.86
C THR A 26 -10.55 -5.05 -5.06
N PRO A 27 -10.59 -5.19 -3.72
CA PRO A 27 -9.38 -5.27 -2.91
C PRO A 27 -8.41 -6.31 -3.44
N ALA A 28 -7.12 -5.96 -3.53
CA ALA A 28 -6.06 -6.89 -3.90
C ALA A 28 -6.08 -8.15 -3.02
N THR A 29 -5.82 -9.30 -3.64
CA THR A 29 -5.72 -10.61 -2.95
C THR A 29 -4.30 -11.18 -2.97
N ASP A 30 -3.41 -10.56 -3.72
CA ASP A 30 -2.00 -10.94 -3.85
C ASP A 30 -1.12 -9.68 -3.94
N LEU A 31 0.19 -9.88 -3.84
CA LEU A 31 1.15 -8.79 -3.73
C LEU A 31 1.27 -7.99 -5.03
N ALA A 32 1.20 -8.66 -6.19
CA ALA A 32 1.29 -8.00 -7.49
C ALA A 32 0.07 -7.11 -7.74
N ALA A 33 -1.12 -7.56 -7.35
CA ALA A 33 -2.33 -6.76 -7.40
C ALA A 33 -2.21 -5.55 -6.46
N LEU A 34 -1.67 -5.70 -5.25
CA LEU A 34 -1.48 -4.59 -4.32
C LEU A 34 -0.53 -3.53 -4.89
N ILE A 35 0.61 -3.95 -5.46
CA ILE A 35 1.56 -3.05 -6.14
C ILE A 35 0.85 -2.23 -7.23
N SER A 36 0.15 -2.91 -8.15
CA SER A 36 -0.57 -2.24 -9.24
C SER A 36 -1.64 -1.25 -8.73
N GLN A 37 -2.29 -1.58 -7.61
CA GLN A 37 -3.27 -0.70 -6.99
C GLN A 37 -2.62 0.52 -6.33
N LEU A 38 -1.45 0.39 -5.70
CA LEU A 38 -0.70 1.52 -5.13
C LEU A 38 -0.29 2.51 -6.23
N ASP A 39 0.24 2.00 -7.35
CA ASP A 39 0.59 2.81 -8.52
C ASP A 39 -0.63 3.54 -9.12
N THR A 40 -1.81 2.93 -9.03
CA THR A 40 -3.06 3.54 -9.49
C THR A 40 -3.63 4.54 -8.48
N ALA A 41 -3.40 4.33 -7.18
CA ALA A 41 -3.94 5.17 -6.11
C ALA A 41 -3.17 6.49 -5.99
N ALA A 42 -1.85 6.47 -6.12
CA ALA A 42 -1.00 7.67 -6.04
C ALA A 42 -1.51 8.85 -6.89
N PRO A 43 -1.72 8.72 -8.22
CA PRO A 43 -2.21 9.83 -9.04
C PRO A 43 -3.66 10.26 -8.70
N ARG A 44 -4.45 9.40 -8.06
CA ARG A 44 -5.82 9.76 -7.62
C ARG A 44 -5.81 10.60 -6.36
N TYR A 45 -4.92 10.27 -5.43
CA TYR A 45 -4.67 11.11 -4.27
C TYR A 45 -4.10 12.48 -4.68
N GLU A 46 -3.15 12.49 -5.62
CA GLU A 46 -2.62 13.73 -6.22
C GLU A 46 -3.75 14.57 -6.84
N ALA A 47 -4.61 13.98 -7.66
CA ALA A 47 -5.73 14.67 -8.30
C ALA A 47 -6.77 15.20 -7.29
N ALA A 48 -6.89 14.57 -6.11
CA ALA A 48 -7.72 15.02 -5.00
C ALA A 48 -7.02 16.09 -4.12
N GLY A 49 -5.75 16.41 -4.38
CA GLY A 49 -4.96 17.36 -3.59
C GLY A 49 -4.49 16.80 -2.23
N ILE A 50 -4.44 15.48 -2.08
CA ILE A 50 -4.05 14.79 -0.85
C ILE A 50 -2.53 14.52 -0.89
N ASN A 51 -1.83 14.96 0.15
CA ASN A 51 -0.36 14.83 0.25
C ASN A 51 0.06 13.42 0.69
N GLY A 52 1.30 13.03 0.39
CA GLY A 52 1.86 11.72 0.76
C GLY A 52 1.66 10.65 -0.32
N HIS A 53 1.25 11.03 -1.53
CA HIS A 53 1.11 10.11 -2.67
C HIS A 53 2.46 9.59 -3.17
N GLU A 54 3.53 10.37 -3.01
CA GLU A 54 4.91 9.99 -3.33
C GLU A 54 5.41 8.80 -2.48
N ASP A 55 4.93 8.68 -1.24
CA ASP A 55 5.27 7.57 -0.34
C ASP A 55 4.55 6.28 -0.77
N LEU A 56 3.40 6.37 -1.46
CA LEU A 56 2.75 5.20 -2.06
C LEU A 56 3.55 4.65 -3.25
N GLU A 57 4.11 5.51 -4.10
CA GLU A 57 4.98 5.10 -5.21
C GLU A 57 6.27 4.44 -4.68
N THR A 58 6.85 5.03 -3.63
CA THR A 58 8.04 4.47 -2.97
C THR A 58 7.73 3.12 -2.31
N ALA A 59 6.58 3.00 -1.63
CA ALA A 59 6.14 1.75 -1.05
C ALA A 59 5.90 0.68 -2.12
N SER A 60 5.27 1.05 -3.25
CA SER A 60 5.06 0.18 -4.40
C SER A 60 6.38 -0.39 -4.93
N SER A 61 7.40 0.48 -5.11
CA SER A 61 8.74 0.06 -5.52
C SER A 61 9.38 -0.94 -4.54
N HIS A 62 9.26 -0.72 -3.23
CA HIS A 62 9.72 -1.69 -2.25
C HIS A 62 8.97 -3.02 -2.32
N LEU A 63 7.67 -3.02 -2.56
CA LEU A 63 6.90 -4.26 -2.72
C LEU A 63 7.29 -5.01 -4.01
N ASP A 64 7.61 -4.29 -5.09
CA ASP A 64 8.12 -4.91 -6.31
C ASP A 64 9.48 -5.57 -6.09
N GLU A 65 10.39 -4.91 -5.37
CA GLU A 65 11.67 -5.50 -4.95
C GLU A 65 11.45 -6.75 -4.07
N ALA A 66 10.48 -6.71 -3.15
CA ALA A 66 10.12 -7.86 -2.32
C ALA A 66 9.58 -9.04 -3.16
N LEU A 67 8.73 -8.75 -4.15
CA LEU A 67 8.13 -9.72 -5.06
C LEU A 67 9.20 -10.44 -5.90
N ASN A 68 10.20 -9.69 -6.36
CA ASN A 68 11.26 -10.20 -7.24
C ASN A 68 12.48 -10.77 -6.47
N SER A 69 12.55 -10.59 -5.15
CA SER A 69 13.67 -11.07 -4.35
C SER A 69 13.70 -12.60 -4.19
N THR A 70 14.88 -13.18 -4.43
CA THR A 70 15.17 -14.61 -4.21
C THR A 70 15.67 -14.91 -2.79
N ASP A 71 16.04 -13.88 -2.03
CA ASP A 71 16.52 -13.97 -0.65
C ASP A 71 15.42 -13.58 0.34
N GLU A 72 15.18 -14.42 1.34
CA GLU A 72 14.13 -14.22 2.35
C GLU A 72 14.40 -12.98 3.22
N THR A 73 15.67 -12.75 3.59
CA THR A 73 16.04 -11.60 4.42
C THR A 73 15.78 -10.29 3.69
N SER A 74 16.17 -10.21 2.43
CA SER A 74 15.96 -9.05 1.57
C SER A 74 14.47 -8.80 1.35
N ARG A 75 13.69 -9.85 1.07
CA ARG A 75 12.23 -9.77 0.96
C ARG A 75 11.60 -9.17 2.21
N ASP A 76 11.98 -9.66 3.39
CA ASP A 76 11.43 -9.18 4.66
C ASP A 76 11.77 -7.71 4.94
N VAL A 77 13.00 -7.29 4.60
CA VAL A 77 13.41 -5.87 4.70
C VAL A 77 12.55 -4.99 3.80
N PHE A 78 12.32 -5.40 2.56
CA PHE A 78 11.51 -4.63 1.63
C PHE A 78 10.03 -4.57 2.04
N LEU A 79 9.46 -5.68 2.51
CA LEU A 79 8.11 -5.69 3.10
C LEU A 79 8.02 -4.74 4.31
N SER A 80 9.04 -4.73 5.18
CA SER A 80 9.10 -3.83 6.34
C SER A 80 9.14 -2.36 5.92
N ARG A 81 9.98 -2.00 4.95
CA ARG A 81 10.09 -0.62 4.46
C ARG A 81 8.79 -0.14 3.82
N ALA A 82 8.18 -0.97 2.98
CA ALA A 82 6.87 -0.64 2.40
C ALA A 82 5.82 -0.45 3.50
N HIS A 83 5.80 -1.32 4.52
CA HIS A 83 4.87 -1.18 5.63
C HIS A 83 5.09 0.10 6.44
N GLU A 84 6.34 0.50 6.69
CA GLU A 84 6.68 1.73 7.41
C GLU A 84 6.18 2.99 6.70
N LEU A 85 6.23 3.01 5.36
CA LEU A 85 5.69 4.10 4.54
C LEU A 85 4.16 4.11 4.52
N LEU A 86 3.54 2.94 4.33
CA LEU A 86 2.08 2.84 4.18
C LEU A 86 1.33 3.05 5.51
N ARG A 87 1.89 2.60 6.63
CA ARG A 87 1.20 2.56 7.93
C ARG A 87 0.70 3.93 8.42
N PRO A 88 1.50 5.01 8.37
CA PRO A 88 1.03 6.32 8.84
C PRO A 88 0.10 7.03 7.85
N LEU A 89 0.06 6.63 6.57
CA LEU A 89 -0.56 7.45 5.52
C LEU A 89 -1.87 6.86 4.98
N VAL A 90 -1.90 5.56 4.68
CA VAL A 90 -2.99 4.96 3.87
C VAL A 90 -4.37 5.20 4.47
N TRP A 91 -4.50 5.04 5.78
CA TRP A 91 -5.79 5.24 6.45
C TRP A 91 -6.25 6.70 6.34
N ASP A 92 -5.41 7.64 6.76
CA ASP A 92 -5.75 9.07 6.79
C ASP A 92 -6.03 9.60 5.40
N MET A 93 -5.18 9.28 4.42
CA MET A 93 -5.39 9.65 3.01
C MET A 93 -6.70 9.06 2.46
N THR A 94 -7.05 7.83 2.81
CA THR A 94 -8.30 7.21 2.37
C THR A 94 -9.53 7.89 2.99
N GLN A 95 -9.46 8.28 4.27
CA GLN A 95 -10.56 9.02 4.90
C GLN A 95 -10.74 10.41 4.29
N GLU A 96 -9.64 11.10 3.99
CA GLU A 96 -9.68 12.38 3.28
C GLU A 96 -10.29 12.21 1.88
N TYR A 97 -9.92 11.15 1.17
CA TYR A 97 -10.47 10.84 -0.15
C TYR A 97 -11.99 10.55 -0.10
N ARG A 98 -12.45 9.77 0.90
CA ARG A 98 -13.89 9.53 1.15
C ARG A 98 -14.65 10.84 1.40
N THR A 99 -14.09 11.69 2.26
CA THR A 99 -14.66 13.00 2.59
C THR A 99 -14.76 13.89 1.34
N ALA A 100 -13.73 13.89 0.49
CA ALA A 100 -13.73 14.63 -0.77
C ALA A 100 -14.73 14.08 -1.79
N ALA A 101 -14.97 12.76 -1.78
CA ALA A 101 -15.96 12.09 -2.63
C ALA A 101 -17.41 12.26 -2.12
N GLY A 102 -17.60 12.70 -0.88
CA GLY A 102 -18.91 12.90 -0.25
C GLY A 102 -19.51 11.66 0.42
N ASP A 103 -18.67 10.70 0.81
CA ASP A 103 -19.02 9.49 1.59
C ASP A 103 -18.94 9.72 3.11
#